data_AF-A0A1K1SGZ7-F1
#
_entry.id   AF-A0A1K1SGZ7-F1
#
_cell.length_a   1.000
_cell.length_b   1.000
_cell.length_c   1.000
_cell.angle_alpha   90.00
_cell.angle_beta   90.00
_cell.angle_gamma   90.00
#
_symmetry.space_group_name_H-M   'P 1'
#
loop_
_entity.id
_entity.type
_entity.pdbx_description
1 polymer ?
#
loop_
_entity_poly.entity_id
_entity_poly.type
_entity_poly.pdbx_seq_one_letter_code
_entity_poly.pdbx_strand_id
1 'polypeptide(L)'
;MSTVDLDAPYRVNPHEPFEALAHRCACLSGAPDVVRFVRDLAMHATARDALDAADLGETSRARVVAALERLAAAGIIVAEP
;
A
#
# COMPACT_ATOMS: atom_id res chain seq x y z
N MET A 1 7.12 -5.96 -15.34
CA MET A 1 7.54 -4.61 -14.92
C MET A 1 6.77 -4.30 -13.66
N SER A 2 7.46 -4.20 -12.52
CA SER A 2 6.82 -3.73 -11.29
C SER A 2 6.38 -2.29 -11.50
N THR A 3 5.09 -2.03 -11.34
CA THR A 3 4.49 -0.69 -11.51
C THR A 3 4.72 0.20 -10.29
N VAL A 4 5.16 -0.38 -9.18
CA VAL A 4 5.43 0.31 -7.93
C VAL A 4 6.93 0.52 -7.78
N ASP A 5 7.36 1.77 -7.93
CA ASP A 5 8.67 2.27 -7.52
C ASP A 5 8.68 2.52 -6.01
N LEU A 6 9.40 1.72 -5.22
CA LEU A 6 9.39 1.82 -3.75
C LEU A 6 10.04 3.11 -3.21
N ASP A 7 10.92 3.73 -3.99
CA ASP A 7 11.61 4.96 -3.61
C ASP A 7 10.76 6.21 -3.94
N ALA A 8 9.64 6.03 -4.66
CA ALA A 8 8.69 7.10 -4.93
C ALA A 8 7.75 7.36 -3.72
N PRO A 9 7.36 8.62 -3.50
CA PRO A 9 6.30 8.96 -2.57
C PRO A 9 4.96 8.43 -3.08
N TYR A 10 4.28 7.60 -2.29
CA TYR A 10 2.89 7.21 -2.56
C TYR A 10 1.94 7.87 -1.59
N ARG A 11 0.76 8.19 -2.09
CA ARG A 11 -0.38 8.57 -1.27
C ARG A 11 -1.57 7.68 -1.54
N VAL A 12 -2.39 7.51 -0.50
CA VAL A 12 -3.72 6.93 -0.64
C VAL A 12 -4.56 7.86 -1.50
N ASN A 13 -5.26 7.30 -2.48
CA ASN A 13 -6.05 8.08 -3.42
C ASN A 13 -7.11 8.91 -2.67
N PRO A 14 -7.07 10.25 -2.74
CA PRO A 14 -8.01 11.11 -2.00
C PRO A 14 -9.42 11.11 -2.60
N HIS A 15 -9.62 10.48 -3.76
CA HIS A 15 -10.87 10.53 -4.51
C HIS A 15 -11.97 9.61 -3.93
N GLU A 16 -11.61 8.66 -3.06
CA GLU A 16 -12.54 7.77 -2.37
C GLU A 16 -12.35 7.87 -0.85
N PRO A 17 -13.42 7.70 -0.05
CA PRO A 17 -13.28 7.66 1.40
C PRO A 17 -12.42 6.48 1.83
N PHE A 18 -11.62 6.68 2.89
CA PHE A 18 -10.69 5.66 3.39
C PHE A 18 -11.39 4.32 3.70
N GLU A 19 -12.63 4.33 4.17
CA GLU A 19 -13.41 3.11 4.45
C GLU A 19 -13.66 2.29 3.18
N ALA A 20 -13.99 2.93 2.05
CA ALA A 20 -14.18 2.25 0.77
C ALA A 20 -12.85 1.68 0.24
N LEU A 21 -11.76 2.44 0.39
CA LEU A 21 -10.42 2.00 0.02
C LEU A 21 -9.94 0.84 0.88
N ALA A 22 -10.18 0.89 2.19
CA ALA A 22 -9.86 -0.18 3.13
C ALA A 22 -10.66 -1.45 2.82
N HIS A 23 -11.95 -1.32 2.49
CA HIS A 23 -12.78 -2.45 2.07
C HIS A 23 -12.25 -3.08 0.77
N ARG A 24 -11.99 -2.28 -0.26
CA ARG A 24 -11.41 -2.76 -1.53
C ARG A 24 -10.03 -3.38 -1.32
N CYS A 25 -9.20 -2.76 -0.48
CA CYS A 25 -7.88 -3.26 -0.12
C CYS A 25 -8.00 -4.64 0.55
N ALA A 26 -8.89 -4.78 1.54
CA ALA A 26 -9.15 -6.06 2.20
C ALA A 26 -9.64 -7.13 1.21
N CYS A 27 -10.51 -6.79 0.26
CA CYS A 27 -10.96 -7.71 -0.78
C CYS A 27 -9.83 -8.13 -1.74
N LEU A 28 -8.90 -7.23 -2.08
CA LEU A 28 -7.83 -7.47 -3.05
C LEU A 28 -6.59 -8.17 -2.45
N SER A 29 -6.26 -7.84 -1.20
CA SER A 29 -5.09 -8.39 -0.50
C SER A 29 -5.43 -9.64 0.29
N GLY A 30 -6.68 -9.76 0.79
CA GLY A 30 -7.10 -10.81 1.73
C GLY A 30 -6.33 -10.79 3.05
N ALA A 31 -5.57 -9.72 3.32
CA ALA A 31 -4.63 -9.63 4.43
C ALA A 31 -4.82 -8.31 5.18
N PRO A 32 -5.21 -8.34 6.46
CA PRO A 32 -5.40 -7.13 7.27
C PRO A 32 -4.10 -6.34 7.45
N ASP A 33 -2.94 -7.02 7.42
CA ASP A 33 -1.62 -6.40 7.52
C ASP A 33 -1.36 -5.41 6.37
N VAL A 34 -1.85 -5.71 5.17
CA VAL A 34 -1.72 -4.80 4.01
C VAL A 34 -2.60 -3.57 4.17
N VAL A 35 -3.81 -3.70 4.73
CA VAL A 35 -4.68 -2.55 4.98
C VAL A 35 -4.04 -1.62 6.01
N ARG A 36 -3.45 -2.21 7.07
CA ARG A 36 -2.67 -1.45 8.07
C ARG A 36 -1.47 -0.76 7.41
N PHE A 37 -0.73 -1.48 6.58
CA PHE A 37 0.40 -0.93 5.82
C PHE A 37 -0.01 0.27 4.96
N VAL A 38 -1.12 0.19 4.21
CA VAL A 38 -1.60 1.28 3.35
C VAL A 38 -2.00 2.51 4.17
N ARG A 39 -2.53 2.29 5.37
CA ARG A 39 -2.82 3.37 6.31
C ARG A 39 -1.53 4.05 6.77
N ASP A 40 -0.54 3.27 7.14
CA ASP A 40 0.76 3.78 7.61
C ASP A 40 1.51 4.46 6.48
N LEU A 41 1.42 3.94 5.25
CA LEU A 41 1.98 4.53 4.03
C LEU A 41 1.54 5.99 3.84
N ALA A 42 0.29 6.33 4.17
CA ALA A 42 -0.20 7.71 4.11
C ALA A 42 0.52 8.67 5.08
N MET A 43 1.20 8.13 6.10
CA MET A 43 1.96 8.88 7.09
C MET A 43 3.48 8.85 6.84
N HIS A 44 3.95 8.12 5.83
CA HIS A 44 5.36 7.99 5.48
C HIS A 44 5.70 8.69 4.16
N ALA A 45 6.97 9.07 4.00
CA ALA A 45 7.44 9.77 2.82
C ALA A 45 7.54 8.86 1.59
N THR A 46 7.91 7.59 1.77
CA THR A 46 8.09 6.61 0.67
C THR A 46 7.52 5.25 1.04
N ALA A 47 7.22 4.42 0.03
CA ALA A 47 6.80 3.03 0.27
C ALA A 47 7.92 2.21 0.91
N ARG A 48 9.18 2.55 0.65
CA ARG A 48 10.34 1.94 1.30
C ARG A 48 10.40 2.25 2.79
N ASP A 49 10.25 3.52 3.18
CA ASP A 49 10.23 3.91 4.59
C ASP A 49 9.07 3.22 5.33
N ALA A 50 7.89 3.18 4.71
CA ALA A 50 6.77 2.45 5.27
C ALA A 50 7.06 0.95 5.40
N LEU A 51 7.73 0.31 4.42
CA LEU A 51 8.11 -1.11 4.47
C LEU A 51 9.16 -1.41 5.54
N ASP A 52 10.10 -0.50 5.74
CA ASP A 52 11.15 -0.66 6.75
C ASP A 52 10.63 -0.33 8.16
N ALA A 53 9.63 0.55 8.29
CA ALA A 53 8.94 0.86 9.56
C ALA A 53 7.84 -0.15 9.91
N ALA A 54 7.22 -0.77 8.91
CA ALA A 54 6.16 -1.74 9.12
C ALA A 54 6.73 -3.04 9.69
N ASP A 55 6.29 -3.40 10.88
CA ASP A 55 6.51 -4.74 11.41
C ASP A 55 5.60 -5.72 10.66
N LEU A 56 6.18 -6.41 9.68
CA LEU A 56 5.48 -7.36 8.81
C LEU A 56 5.27 -8.73 9.46
N GLY A 57 5.89 -9.01 10.62
CA GLY A 57 5.78 -10.29 11.31
C GLY A 57 6.11 -11.48 10.40
N GLU A 58 5.16 -12.42 10.26
CA GLU A 58 5.26 -13.59 9.36
C GLU A 58 4.98 -13.26 7.87
N THR A 59 4.50 -12.05 7.58
CA THR A 59 4.20 -11.63 6.22
C THR A 59 5.49 -11.28 5.48
N SER A 60 5.80 -12.02 4.41
CA SER A 60 6.97 -11.71 3.58
C SER A 60 6.84 -10.35 2.89
N ARG A 61 7.93 -9.58 2.88
CA ARG A 61 8.07 -8.31 2.12
C ARG A 61 7.60 -8.46 0.67
N ALA A 62 7.89 -9.60 0.04
CA ALA A 62 7.47 -9.88 -1.34
C ALA A 62 5.94 -9.89 -1.50
N ARG A 63 5.21 -10.36 -0.49
CA ARG A 63 3.75 -10.41 -0.49
C ARG A 63 3.14 -9.01 -0.36
N VAL A 64 3.76 -8.15 0.46
CA VAL A 64 3.34 -6.74 0.62
C VAL A 64 3.61 -5.97 -0.66
N VAL A 65 4.79 -6.13 -1.28
CA VAL A 65 5.10 -5.50 -2.57
C VAL A 65 4.12 -5.95 -3.65
N ALA A 66 3.83 -7.24 -3.75
CA ALA A 66 2.84 -7.75 -4.70
C ALA A 66 1.42 -7.23 -4.42
N ALA A 67 1.08 -6.95 -3.17
CA ALA A 67 -0.18 -6.32 -2.81
C ALA A 67 -0.19 -4.83 -3.22
N LEU A 68 0.88 -4.10 -2.97
CA LEU A 68 1.02 -2.70 -3.40
C LEU A 68 0.86 -2.56 -4.92
N GLU A 69 1.43 -3.46 -5.71
CA GLU A 69 1.24 -3.48 -7.16
C GLU A 69 -0.23 -3.59 -7.56
N ARG A 70 -0.99 -4.48 -6.90
CA ARG A 70 -2.44 -4.63 -7.14
C ARG A 70 -3.21 -3.39 -6.71
N LEU A 71 -2.82 -2.78 -5.59
CA LEU A 71 -3.48 -1.58 -5.07
C LEU A 71 -3.22 -0.37 -5.97
N ALA A 72 -2.00 -0.21 -6.47
CA ALA A 72 -1.65 0.80 -7.46
C ALA A 72 -2.42 0.59 -8.77
N ALA A 73 -2.47 -0.66 -9.27
CA ALA A 73 -3.26 -1.01 -10.45
C ALA A 73 -4.77 -0.77 -10.25
N ALA A 74 -5.28 -0.93 -9.03
CA ALA A 74 -6.66 -0.63 -8.65
C ALA A 74 -6.94 0.86 -8.40
N GLY A 75 -5.91 1.71 -8.43
CA GLY A 75 -6.00 3.15 -8.15
C GLY A 75 -6.22 3.50 -6.68
N ILE A 76 -5.90 2.58 -5.75
CA ILE A 76 -6.05 2.81 -4.30
C ILE A 76 -4.89 3.63 -3.76
N ILE A 77 -3.68 3.38 -4.27
CA ILE A 77 -2.49 4.19 -4.01
C ILE A 77 -2.00 4.80 -5.33
N VAL A 78 -1.50 6.02 -5.27
CA VAL A 78 -0.98 6.76 -6.43
C VAL A 78 0.39 7.32 -6.08
N ALA A 79 1.34 7.21 -7.01
CA ALA A 79 2.62 7.87 -6.87
C ALA A 79 2.42 9.38 -7.01
N GLU A 80 3.03 10.17 -6.13
CA GLU A 80 3.16 11.60 -6.35
C GLU A 80 4.26 11.87 -7.40
N PRO A 81 4.02 12.79 -8.35
CA PRO A 81 4.99 13.19 -9.36
C PRO A 81 6.12 14.06 -8.81
#